data_AF-A0A6I5ZRF4-F1
#
_entry.id   AF-A0A6I5ZRF4-F1
#
_cell.length_a   1.000
_cell.length_b   1.000
_cell.length_c   1.000
_cell.angle_alpha   90.00
_cell.angle_beta   90.00
_cell.angle_gamma   90.00
#
_symmetry.space_group_name_H-M   'P 1'
#
loop_
_entity.id
_entity.type
_entity.pdbx_description
1 polymer ?
#
loop_
_entity_poly.entity_id
_entity_poly.type
_entity_poly.pdbx_seq_one_letter_code
_entity_poly.pdbx_strand_id
1 'polypeptide(L)'
;MTRKVGNWFHLLKNVDSGTLPSLFYKFQQAFRAPEVYAQVNSMEPVVFCFCVLDKKWAILKTFIPPENKLEDYCRGFFNIDYEVSGGKVRVADSCGWVELKEERFLASGTQ
;
A
#
# COMPACT_ATOMS: atom_id res chain seq x y z
N MET A 1 -24.78 3.77 8.19
CA MET A 1 -23.41 4.15 8.61
C MET A 1 -22.49 3.95 7.43
N THR A 2 -22.01 5.04 6.85
CA THR A 2 -21.14 5.05 5.67
C THR A 2 -19.74 4.60 6.08
N ARG A 3 -19.25 3.56 5.41
CA ARG A 3 -18.03 2.81 5.75
C ARG A 3 -16.78 3.66 5.53
N LYS A 4 -15.67 3.31 6.17
CA LYS A 4 -14.36 3.97 5.98
C LYS A 4 -13.87 3.79 4.54
N VAL A 5 -14.38 4.62 3.63
CA VAL A 5 -13.87 4.84 2.28
C VAL A 5 -12.76 5.88 2.39
N GLY A 6 -11.65 5.70 1.69
CA GLY A 6 -10.64 6.75 1.65
C GLY A 6 -9.34 6.35 0.98
N ASN A 7 -8.55 7.37 0.68
CA ASN A 7 -7.14 7.22 0.33
C ASN A 7 -6.36 7.04 1.64
N TRP A 8 -5.63 5.94 1.78
CA TRP A 8 -4.80 5.63 2.94
C TRP A 8 -3.38 6.04 2.62
N PHE A 9 -3.03 7.25 3.07
CA PHE A 9 -1.75 7.87 2.82
C PHE A 9 -0.85 7.78 4.05
N HIS A 10 0.32 7.20 3.90
CA HIS A 10 1.28 6.93 4.98
C HIS A 10 2.61 7.61 4.69
N LEU A 11 2.96 8.57 5.55
CA LEU A 11 4.27 9.20 5.54
C LEU A 11 5.22 8.45 6.47
N LEU A 12 6.32 7.96 5.92
CA LEU A 12 7.41 7.34 6.65
C LEU A 12 8.62 8.26 6.51
N LYS A 13 9.30 8.55 7.61
CA LYS A 13 10.56 9.32 7.55
C LYS A 13 11.61 8.54 6.74
N ASN A 14 11.78 7.27 7.06
CA ASN A 14 12.78 6.39 6.47
C ASN A 14 12.28 4.93 6.48
N VAL A 15 12.94 4.04 5.72
CA VAL A 15 12.71 2.59 5.73
C VAL A 15 14.04 1.83 5.63
N ASP A 16 14.07 0.66 6.23
CA ASP A 16 15.00 -0.45 5.97
C ASP A 16 14.23 -1.65 5.38
N SER A 17 14.89 -2.79 5.20
CA SER A 17 14.25 -4.02 4.66
C SER A 17 13.17 -4.63 5.56
N GLY A 18 13.10 -4.26 6.85
CA GLY A 18 12.11 -4.76 7.80
C GLY A 18 10.91 -3.84 8.02
N THR A 19 11.02 -2.58 7.62
CA THR A 19 10.02 -1.54 7.93
C THR A 19 8.67 -1.79 7.25
N LEU A 20 8.64 -1.93 5.92
CA LEU A 20 7.38 -2.19 5.21
C LEU A 20 6.80 -3.57 5.54
N PRO A 21 7.58 -4.68 5.61
CA PRO A 21 7.03 -5.98 5.99
C PRO A 21 6.35 -5.94 7.37
N SER A 22 6.98 -5.27 8.35
CA SER A 22 6.40 -5.12 9.70
C SER A 22 5.12 -4.29 9.68
N LEU A 23 5.07 -3.23 8.87
CA LEU A 23 3.88 -2.39 8.73
C LEU A 23 2.75 -3.11 7.99
N PHE A 24 3.08 -3.80 6.90
CA PHE A 24 2.17 -4.60 6.08
C PHE A 24 1.55 -5.73 6.88
N TYR A 25 2.34 -6.39 7.72
CA TYR A 25 1.83 -7.38 8.67
C TYR A 25 0.76 -6.79 9.61
N LYS A 26 0.95 -5.58 10.13
CA LYS A 26 -0.07 -4.91 10.97
C LYS A 26 -1.36 -4.65 10.20
N PHE A 27 -1.27 -4.23 8.94
CA PHE A 27 -2.47 -4.08 8.10
C PHE A 27 -3.17 -5.43 7.88
N GLN A 28 -2.44 -6.47 7.51
CA GLN A 28 -2.99 -7.81 7.35
C GLN A 28 -3.74 -8.27 8.61
N GLN A 29 -3.19 -8.01 9.79
CA GLN A 29 -3.85 -8.31 11.06
C GLN A 29 -5.12 -7.48 11.29
N ALA A 30 -5.13 -6.20 10.92
CA ALA A 30 -6.32 -5.37 11.03
C ALA A 30 -7.45 -5.84 10.10
N PHE A 31 -7.12 -6.34 8.91
CA PHE A 31 -8.10 -6.91 7.98
C PHE A 31 -8.67 -8.27 8.42
N ARG A 32 -8.04 -8.94 9.40
CA ARG A 32 -8.56 -10.19 9.98
C ARG A 32 -9.65 -9.96 11.03
N ALA A 33 -9.94 -8.72 11.39
CA ALA A 33 -10.96 -8.40 12.37
C ALA A 33 -12.37 -8.84 11.87
N PRO A 34 -13.19 -9.53 12.68
CA PRO A 34 -14.51 -10.04 12.27
C PRO A 34 -15.43 -8.96 11.68
N GLU A 35 -15.32 -7.73 12.18
CA GLU A 35 -16.09 -6.57 11.73
C GLU A 35 -15.76 -6.18 10.29
N VAL A 36 -14.53 -6.43 9.85
CA VAL A 36 -14.09 -6.18 8.47
C VAL A 36 -14.68 -7.23 7.54
N TYR A 37 -14.63 -8.51 7.93
CA TYR A 37 -15.23 -9.62 7.16
C TYR A 37 -16.74 -9.47 6.99
N ALA A 38 -17.44 -9.14 8.07
CA ALA A 38 -18.90 -8.97 8.06
C ALA A 38 -19.35 -7.92 7.05
N GLN A 39 -18.47 -7.00 6.72
CA GLN A 39 -18.81 -5.92 5.83
C GLN A 39 -18.22 -6.12 4.43
N VAL A 40 -17.05 -6.76 4.23
CA VAL A 40 -16.22 -6.83 3.00
C VAL A 40 -16.92 -6.56 1.65
N ASN A 41 -18.05 -7.20 1.36
CA ASN A 41 -18.84 -7.02 0.12
C ASN A 41 -19.37 -5.60 -0.13
N SER A 42 -19.45 -4.76 0.91
CA SER A 42 -19.86 -3.35 0.81
C SER A 42 -18.66 -2.39 0.87
N MET A 43 -17.44 -2.89 0.64
CA MET A 43 -16.21 -2.14 0.86
C MET A 43 -15.87 -1.51 -0.48
N GLU A 44 -15.78 -0.20 -0.49
CA GLU A 44 -15.31 0.52 -1.66
C GLU A 44 -13.81 0.28 -1.86
N PRO A 45 -13.31 0.37 -3.10
CA PRO A 45 -11.87 0.33 -3.37
C PRO A 45 -11.10 1.36 -2.53
N VAL A 46 -9.94 0.96 -2.00
CA VAL A 46 -9.09 1.80 -1.15
C VAL A 46 -7.73 1.98 -1.81
N VAL A 47 -7.31 3.23 -1.99
CA VAL A 47 -5.97 3.52 -2.49
C VAL A 47 -4.99 3.57 -1.33
N PHE A 48 -3.98 2.69 -1.34
CA PHE A 48 -2.86 2.75 -0.42
C PHE A 48 -1.69 3.49 -1.06
N CYS A 49 -1.12 4.45 -0.34
CA CYS A 49 0.08 5.17 -0.74
C CYS A 49 1.06 5.25 0.43
N PHE A 50 2.29 4.79 0.22
CA PHE A 50 3.37 4.87 1.20
C PHE A 50 4.48 5.75 0.63
N CYS A 51 4.78 6.85 1.31
CA CYS A 51 5.84 7.79 0.92
C CYS A 51 6.96 7.78 1.96
N VAL A 52 8.18 7.53 1.50
CA VAL A 52 9.39 7.51 2.32
C VAL A 52 10.24 8.74 2.01
N LEU A 53 10.23 9.69 2.94
CA LEU A 53 10.76 11.03 2.73
C LEU A 53 12.28 11.05 2.49
N ASP A 54 13.05 10.42 3.38
CA ASP A 54 14.52 10.40 3.29
C ASP A 54 15.02 9.67 2.04
N LYS A 55 14.17 8.82 1.44
CA LYS A 55 14.46 8.05 0.22
C LYS A 55 13.91 8.69 -1.05
N LYS A 56 13.10 9.76 -0.92
CA LYS A 56 12.30 10.35 -2.01
C LYS A 56 11.57 9.28 -2.85
N TRP A 57 11.02 8.30 -2.16
CA TRP A 57 10.44 7.12 -2.79
C TRP A 57 9.01 6.95 -2.32
N ALA A 58 8.11 6.62 -3.24
CA ALA A 58 6.72 6.38 -2.91
C ALA A 58 6.13 5.26 -3.77
N ILE A 59 5.25 4.47 -3.17
CA ILE A 59 4.51 3.39 -3.82
C ILE A 59 3.02 3.51 -3.61
N LEU A 60 2.27 3.10 -4.63
CA LEU A 60 0.82 3.20 -4.74
C LEU A 60 0.23 1.85 -5.15
N LYS A 61 -0.88 1.43 -4.54
CA LYS A 61 -1.68 0.30 -5.01
C LYS A 61 -3.13 0.43 -4.57
N THR A 62 -4.06 0.08 -5.46
CA THR A 62 -5.50 0.10 -5.14
C THR A 62 -5.93 -1.27 -4.64
N PHE A 63 -6.40 -1.31 -3.40
CA PHE A 63 -7.05 -2.47 -2.80
C PHE A 63 -8.49 -2.55 -3.28
N ILE A 64 -8.78 -3.56 -4.10
CA ILE A 64 -10.14 -3.91 -4.51
C ILE A 64 -10.60 -5.07 -3.63
N PRO A 65 -11.56 -4.88 -2.72
CA PRO A 65 -12.03 -5.92 -1.82
C PRO A 65 -12.57 -7.13 -2.61
N PRO A 66 -12.13 -8.36 -2.32
CA PRO A 66 -12.62 -9.52 -3.03
C PRO A 66 -13.95 -9.98 -2.43
N GLU A 67 -14.80 -10.63 -3.23
CA GLU A 67 -16.07 -11.21 -2.78
C GLU A 67 -15.87 -12.35 -1.76
N ASN A 68 -14.73 -13.05 -1.85
CA ASN A 68 -14.34 -14.13 -0.96
C ASN A 68 -12.82 -14.14 -0.73
N LYS A 69 -12.34 -14.92 0.25
CA LYS A 69 -10.90 -15.10 0.53
C LYS A 69 -10.14 -13.81 0.83
N LEU A 70 -10.78 -12.89 1.57
CA LEU A 70 -10.18 -11.62 2.00
C LEU A 70 -8.78 -11.82 2.61
N GLU A 71 -8.58 -12.86 3.43
CA GLU A 71 -7.28 -13.11 4.06
C GLU A 71 -6.16 -13.37 3.07
N ASP A 72 -6.37 -14.30 2.13
CA ASP A 72 -5.38 -14.66 1.12
C ASP A 72 -5.10 -13.48 0.20
N TYR A 73 -6.15 -12.74 -0.15
CA TYR A 73 -6.02 -11.52 -0.94
C TYR A 73 -5.21 -10.45 -0.19
N CYS A 74 -5.50 -10.18 1.09
CA CYS A 74 -4.75 -9.23 1.90
C CYS A 74 -3.27 -9.61 2.02
N ARG A 75 -2.98 -10.91 2.18
CA ARG A 75 -1.60 -11.43 2.25
C ARG A 75 -0.83 -11.16 0.96
N GLY A 76 -1.45 -11.43 -0.20
CA GLY A 76 -0.84 -11.14 -1.51
C GLY A 76 -0.80 -9.64 -1.84
N PHE A 77 -1.79 -8.87 -1.38
CA PHE A 77 -1.87 -7.44 -1.62
C PHE A 77 -0.71 -6.70 -0.96
N PHE A 78 -0.48 -6.96 0.33
CA PHE A 78 0.58 -6.37 1.14
C PHE A 78 1.89 -7.18 1.05
N ASN A 79 2.30 -7.47 -0.18
CA ASN A 79 3.61 -8.04 -0.49
C ASN A 79 4.39 -7.08 -1.40
N ILE A 80 5.70 -7.00 -1.19
CA ILE A 80 6.66 -6.28 -2.03
C ILE A 80 8.05 -6.80 -1.70
N ASP A 81 8.85 -7.11 -2.71
CA ASP A 81 10.25 -7.49 -2.55
C ASP A 81 11.13 -6.27 -2.84
N TYR A 82 11.78 -5.74 -1.80
CA TYR A 82 12.65 -4.59 -1.90
C TYR A 82 13.86 -4.69 -0.99
N GLU A 83 14.94 -4.05 -1.43
CA GLU A 83 16.15 -3.84 -0.66
C GLU A 83 16.41 -2.35 -0.45
N VAL A 84 17.13 -2.03 0.64
CA VAL A 84 17.60 -0.67 0.91
C VAL A 84 19.12 -0.68 0.87
N SER A 85 19.71 -0.02 -0.11
CA SER A 85 21.16 0.07 -0.27
C SER A 85 21.59 1.48 -0.71
N GLY A 86 22.70 1.97 -0.15
CA GLY A 86 23.25 3.29 -0.51
C GLY A 86 22.26 4.45 -0.37
N GLY A 87 21.35 4.39 0.62
CA GLY A 87 20.34 5.42 0.82
C GLY A 87 19.16 5.37 -0.15
N LYS A 88 19.04 4.34 -0.99
CA LYS A 88 17.97 4.18 -1.99
C LYS A 88 17.16 2.91 -1.73
N VAL A 89 15.92 2.91 -2.20
CA VAL A 89 15.10 1.70 -2.27
C VAL A 89 15.25 1.11 -3.67
N ARG A 90 15.42 -0.21 -3.76
CA ARG A 90 15.36 -0.96 -5.02
C ARG A 90 14.31 -2.03 -4.88
N VAL A 91 13.37 -2.07 -5.81
CA VAL A 91 12.29 -3.05 -5.83
C VAL A 91 12.69 -4.18 -6.78
N ALA A 92 12.82 -5.39 -6.25
CA ALA A 92 13.12 -6.58 -7.04
C ALA A 92 11.85 -7.16 -7.67
N ASP A 93 10.75 -7.19 -6.90
CA ASP A 93 9.41 -7.52 -7.36
C ASP A 93 8.41 -6.56 -6.70
N SER A 94 7.74 -5.75 -7.52
CA SER A 94 6.78 -4.78 -7.01
C SER A 94 5.46 -5.41 -6.58
N CYS A 95 5.18 -6.66 -6.94
CA CYS A 95 3.93 -7.35 -6.61
C CYS A 95 2.69 -6.51 -6.93
N GLY A 96 2.73 -5.73 -8.02
CA GLY A 96 1.64 -4.84 -8.45
C GLY A 96 1.58 -3.48 -7.74
N TRP A 97 2.54 -3.14 -6.86
CA TRP A 97 2.76 -1.77 -6.42
C TRP A 97 3.33 -0.93 -7.56
N VAL A 98 2.84 0.28 -7.69
CA VAL A 98 3.31 1.28 -8.65
C VAL A 98 4.21 2.27 -7.95
N GLU A 99 5.47 2.32 -8.33
CA GLU A 99 6.38 3.37 -7.88
C GLU A 99 6.01 4.72 -8.50
N LEU A 100 5.86 5.74 -7.66
CA LEU A 100 5.61 7.10 -8.09
C LEU A 100 6.94 7.77 -8.44
N LYS A 101 7.11 8.10 -9.72
CA LYS A 101 8.26 8.87 -10.22
C LYS A 101 7.88 10.35 -10.32
N GLU A 102 8.80 11.24 -9.95
CA GLU A 102 8.61 12.71 -10.01
C GLU A 102 8.09 13.18 -11.38
N GLU A 103 8.51 12.52 -12.46
CA GLU A 103 8.15 12.85 -13.84
C GLU A 103 6.65 12.77 -14.16
N ARG A 104 5.85 12.01 -13.39
CA ARG A 104 4.41 11.84 -13.66
C ARG A 104 3.52 12.95 -13.09
N PHE A 105 4.02 13.79 -12.19
CA PHE A 105 3.23 14.89 -11.60
C PHE A 105 3.32 16.20 -12.38
N LEU A 106 4.34 16.35 -13.23
CA LEU A 106 4.52 17.53 -14.08
C LEU A 106 3.74 17.44 -15.40
N ALA A 107 3.31 16.25 -15.81
CA ALA A 107 2.58 16.04 -17.06
C ALA A 107 1.07 16.35 -16.98
N SER A 108 0.52 16.56 -15.77
CA SER A 108 -0.91 16.89 -15.56
C SER A 108 -1.16 18.36 -15.25
N GLY A 109 -0.14 19.22 -15.36
CA GLY A 109 -0.21 20.65 -15.06
C GLY A 109 -0.41 21.56 -16.28
N THR A 110 -1.00 21.06 -17.36
CA THR A 110 -1.34 21.89 -18.54
C THR A 110 -2.65 21.43 -19.14
N GLN A 111 -3.75 21.96 -18.62
CA GLN A 111 -4.95 22.36 -19.38
C GLN A 111 -5.50 23.64 -18.78
#